data_AF-A0A510KB63-F1
#
_entry.id   AF-A0A510KB63-F1
#
_cell.length_a   1.000
_cell.length_b   1.000
_cell.length_c   1.000
_cell.angle_alpha   90.00
_cell.angle_beta   90.00
_cell.angle_gamma   90.00
#
_symmetry.space_group_name_H-M   'P 1'
#
loop_
_entity.id
_entity.type
_entity.pdbx_description
1 polymer ?
#
loop_
_entity_poly.entity_id
_entity_poly.type
_entity_poly.pdbx_seq_one_letter_code
_entity_poly.pdbx_strand_id
1 'polypeptide(L)' 'MDKMCELAKAVSDLKLTRNEIRKGLSGFEVLTISKRCKATVNETCELIERLLENNTNIKFLKNKEAKKNNYRIEVER' A
#
# COMPACT_ATOMS: atom_id res chain seq x y z
N MET A 1 3.62 -1.88 -11.53
CA MET A 1 3.80 -1.38 -10.14
C MET A 1 2.89 -2.22 -9.26
N ASP A 2 3.36 -2.70 -8.11
CA ASP A 2 2.53 -3.54 -7.24
C ASP A 2 1.48 -2.66 -6.54
N LYS A 3 0.18 -2.87 -6.82
CA LYS A 3 -0.92 -2.08 -6.25
C LYS A 3 -0.91 -2.10 -4.72
N MET A 4 -0.41 -3.19 -4.09
CA MET A 4 -0.27 -3.27 -2.63
C MET A 4 0.84 -2.38 -2.08
N CYS A 5 1.93 -2.16 -2.82
CA CYS A 5 2.98 -1.23 -2.39
C CYS A 5 2.50 0.22 -2.48
N GLU A 6 1.79 0.57 -3.57
CA GLU A 6 1.20 1.91 -3.72
C GLU A 6 0.13 2.19 -2.65
N LEU A 7 -0.69 1.18 -2.32
CA LEU A 7 -1.62 1.25 -1.18
C LEU A 7 -0.88 1.56 0.12
N ALA A 8 0.18 0.80 0.43
CA ALA A 8 0.95 0.98 1.66
C ALA A 8 1.61 2.37 1.74
N LYS A 9 2.09 2.92 0.63
CA LYS A 9 2.58 4.30 0.55
C LYS A 9 1.47 5.31 0.80
N ALA A 10 0.33 5.17 0.13
CA ALA A 10 -0.80 6.07 0.30
C ALA A 10 -1.32 6.09 1.75
N VAL A 11 -1.44 4.91 2.36
CA VAL A 11 -1.77 4.75 3.78
C VAL A 11 -0.73 5.43 4.68
N SER A 12 0.57 5.25 4.39
CA SER A 12 1.67 5.89 5.14
C SER A 12 1.66 7.41 5.01
N ASP A 13 1.39 7.94 3.82
CA ASP A 13 1.38 9.38 3.55
C ASP A 13 0.19 10.07 4.21
N LEU A 14 -0.96 9.39 4.26
CA LEU A 14 -2.12 9.83 5.02
C LEU A 14 -1.96 9.63 6.53
N LYS A 15 -0.81 9.09 6.98
CA LYS A 15 -0.51 8.78 8.39
C LYS A 15 -1.59 7.91 9.05
N LEU A 16 -2.25 7.07 8.24
CA LEU A 16 -3.31 6.19 8.73
C LEU A 16 -2.71 5.05 9.52
N THR A 17 -3.20 4.90 10.74
CA THR A 17 -2.81 3.76 11.58
C THR A 17 -3.67 2.56 11.23
N ARG A 18 -3.19 1.36 11.56
CA ARG A 18 -3.97 0.14 11.39
C ARG A 18 -5.32 0.19 12.13
N ASN A 19 -5.38 0.89 13.26
CA ASN A 19 -6.61 1.00 14.03
C ASN A 19 -7.65 1.86 13.32
N GLU A 20 -7.22 2.97 12.70
CA GLU A 20 -8.09 3.83 11.90
C GLU A 20 -8.63 3.08 10.68
N ILE A 21 -7.78 2.33 9.98
CA ILE A 21 -8.21 1.48 8.86
C ILE A 21 -9.22 0.42 9.31
N ARG A 22 -9.04 -0.19 10.49
CA ARG A 22 -10.00 -1.18 11.04
C ARG A 22 -11.33 -0.57 11.45
N LYS A 23 -11.35 0.69 11.91
CA LYS A 23 -12.59 1.41 12.22
C LYS A 23 -13.37 1.79 10.97
N GLY A 24 -12.72 1.73 9.80
CA GLY A 24 -13.27 2.14 8.52
C GLY A 24 -12.73 3.51 8.13
N LEU A 25 -12.31 3.62 6.87
CA LEU A 25 -11.84 4.86 6.30
C LEU A 25 -13.02 5.71 5.82
N SER A 26 -12.86 7.03 5.92
CA SER A 26 -13.78 7.98 5.32
C SER A 26 -13.78 7.88 3.80
N GLY A 27 -14.90 8.27 3.17
CA GLY A 27 -14.99 8.32 1.71
C GLY A 27 -13.91 9.20 1.06
N PHE A 28 -13.46 10.24 1.77
CA PHE A 28 -12.35 11.10 1.32
C PHE A 28 -11.01 10.35 1.31
N GLU A 29 -10.69 9.60 2.36
CA GLU A 29 -9.46 8.80 2.43
C GLU A 29 -9.45 7.72 1.36
N VAL A 30 -10.55 6.99 1.20
CA VAL A 30 -10.69 5.95 0.16
C VAL A 30 -10.54 6.55 -1.24
N LEU A 31 -11.17 7.69 -1.51
CA LEU A 31 -11.06 8.40 -2.79
C LEU A 31 -9.63 8.92 -3.04
N THR A 32 -8.94 9.35 -2.00
CA THR A 32 -7.56 9.83 -2.11
C THR A 32 -6.60 8.68 -2.42
N ILE A 33 -6.78 7.56 -1.73
CA ILE A 33 -5.99 6.33 -1.96
C ILE A 33 -6.26 5.78 -3.36
N SER A 34 -7.53 5.72 -3.80
CA SER A 34 -7.90 5.17 -5.10
C SER A 34 -7.27 5.94 -6.26
N LYS A 35 -7.29 7.29 -6.19
CA LYS A 35 -6.62 8.16 -7.18
C LYS A 35 -5.11 7.92 -7.22
N ARG A 36 -4.45 7.79 -6.06
CA ARG A 36 -3.00 7.51 -6.00
C ARG A 36 -2.64 6.12 -6.53
N CYS A 37 -3.44 5.12 -6.18
CA CYS A 37 -3.24 3.75 -6.63
C CYS A 37 -3.69 3.51 -8.08
N LYS A 38 -4.29 4.52 -8.74
CA LYS A 38 -4.93 4.42 -10.06
C LYS A 38 -5.92 3.24 -10.11
N ALA A 39 -6.70 3.11 -9.05
CA ALA A 39 -7.67 2.06 -8.86
C ALA A 39 -9.07 2.67 -8.69
N THR A 40 -10.09 1.88 -8.93
CA THR A 40 -11.47 2.24 -8.56
C THR A 40 -11.62 2.24 -7.03
N VAL A 41 -12.68 2.90 -6.56
CA VAL A 41 -13.04 2.87 -5.12
C VAL A 41 -13.25 1.43 -4.65
N ASN A 42 -13.91 0.59 -5.46
CA ASN A 42 -14.17 -0.81 -5.13
C ASN A 42 -12.88 -1.64 -5.00
N GLU A 43 -11.99 -1.55 -5.99
CA GLU A 43 -10.67 -2.21 -5.93
C GLU A 43 -9.85 -1.72 -4.72
N THR A 44 -9.98 -0.44 -4.35
CA THR A 44 -9.29 0.12 -3.19
C THR A 44 -9.80 -0.48 -1.89
N CYS A 45 -11.12 -0.66 -1.74
CA CYS A 45 -11.72 -1.34 -0.60
C CYS A 45 -11.23 -2.80 -0.50
N GLU A 46 -11.24 -3.56 -1.59
CA GLU A 46 -10.72 -4.94 -1.62
C GLU A 46 -9.23 -5.00 -1.23
N LEU A 47 -8.42 -4.05 -1.70
CA LEU A 47 -7.00 -3.97 -1.34
C LEU A 47 -6.81 -3.64 0.14
N ILE A 48 -7.66 -2.79 0.72
CA ILE A 48 -7.65 -2.48 2.16
C ILE A 48 -8.05 -3.71 2.99
N GLU A 49 -9.10 -4.43 2.59
CA GLU A 49 -9.51 -5.67 3.23
C GLU A 49 -8.37 -6.70 3.22
N ARG A 50 -7.75 -6.92 2.05
CA ARG A 50 -6.58 -7.78 1.92
C ARG A 50 -5.38 -7.30 2.73
N LEU A 51 -5.20 -5.99 2.92
CA LEU A 51 -4.16 -5.43 3.79
C LEU A 51 -4.43 -5.77 5.25
N LEU A 52 -5.70 -5.70 5.69
CA LEU A 52 -6.14 -6.03 7.04
C LEU A 52 -6.06 -7.53 7.35
N GLU A 53 -6.49 -8.38 6.41
CA GLU A 53 -6.48 -9.84 6.51
C GLU A 53 -5.06 -10.40 6.62
N ASN A 54 -4.14 -9.93 5.76
CA ASN A 54 -2.79 -10.49 5.68
C ASN A 54 -1.88 -10.13 6.87
N ASN A 55 -2.38 -9.42 7.89
CA ASN A 55 -1.56 -8.92 9.01
C ASN A 55 -0.28 -8.24 8.54
N THR A 56 -0.28 -7.67 7.33
CA THR A 56 0.95 -7.24 6.67
C THR A 56 1.54 -6.11 7.49
N ASN A 57 2.61 -6.41 8.20
CA ASN A 57 3.35 -5.42 8.96
C ASN A 57 3.83 -4.41 7.91
N ILE A 58 3.26 -3.20 7.86
CA ILE A 58 3.57 -2.20 6.81
C ILE A 58 5.10 -1.93 6.74
N LYS A 59 5.79 -2.11 7.87
CA LYS A 59 7.27 -2.16 7.98
C LYS A 59 7.93 -3.16 7.00
N PHE A 60 7.31 -4.32 6.76
CA PHE A 60 7.82 -5.37 5.88
C PHE A 60 7.65 -5.02 4.39
N LEU A 61 6.57 -4.34 4.02
CA LEU A 61 6.37 -3.84 2.64
C LEU A 61 7.41 -2.79 2.28
N LYS A 62 7.72 -1.85 3.19
CA LYS A 62 8.85 -0.90 3.02
C LYS A 62 10.18 -1.62 2.80
N ASN A 63 10.45 -2.71 3.52
CA ASN A 63 11.66 -3.52 3.33
C ASN A 63 11.68 -4.30 2.00
N LYS A 64 10.52 -4.73 1.49
CA LYS A 64 10.42 -5.44 0.20
C LYS A 64 10.61 -4.47 -0.98
N GLU A 65 10.12 -3.24 -0.86
CA GLU A 65 10.38 -2.17 -1.83
C GLU A 65 11.83 -1.69 -1.82
N ALA A 66 12.43 -1.53 -0.63
CA ALA A 66 13.86 -1.21 -0.50
C ALA A 66 14.76 -2.31 -1.08
N LYS A 67 14.39 -3.60 -0.92
CA LYS A 67 15.10 -4.72 -1.56
C LYS A 67 14.90 -4.77 -3.08
N LYS A 68 13.77 -4.28 -3.61
CA LYS A 68 13.51 -4.29 -5.06
C LYS A 68 14.38 -3.28 -5.82
N ASN A 69 14.84 -2.22 -5.16
CA ASN A 69 15.80 -1.26 -5.73
C ASN A 69 17.26 -1.73 -5.68
N ASN A 70 17.55 -2.90 -5.09
CA ASN A 70 18.93 -3.40 -4.94
C ASN A 70 19.31 -4.49 -5.95
N TYR A 71 18.45 -4.78 -6.94
CA TYR A 71 18.87 -5.52 -8.14
C TYR A 71 19.44 -4.53 -9.15
N ARG A 72 20.55 -3.87 -8.78
CA ARG A 72 21.45 -3.28 -9.76
C ARG A 72 21.98 -4.47 -10.54
N ILE A 73 21.64 -4.54 -11.81
CA ILE A 73 22.18 -5.55 -12.73
C ILE A 73 23.69 -5.33 -12.74
N GLU A 74 24.43 -6.19 -12.04
CA GLU A 74 25.83 -6.44 -12.37
C GLU A 74 25.83 -7.23 -13.67
N VAL A 75 25.90 -6.49 -14.78
CA VAL A 75 26.40 -7.04 -16.05
C VAL A 75 27.92 -7.12 -15.87
N GLU A 76 28.41 -8.22 -15.31
CA GLU A 76 29.82 -8.56 -15.46
C GLU A 76 30.02 -9.30 -16.78
N ARG A 77 30.60 -8.53 -17.71
CA ARG A 77 31.45 -8.86 -18.88
C ARG A 77 31.10 -10.07 -19.76
#